data_AF-A0A9X6VED5-F1
#
_entry.id   AF-A0A9X6VED5-F1
#
_cell.length_a   1.000
_cell.length_b   1.000
_cell.length_c   1.000
_cell.angle_alpha   90.00
_cell.angle_beta   90.00
_cell.angle_gamma   90.00
#
_symmetry.space_group_name_H-M   'P 1'
#
loop_
_entity.id
_entity.type
_entity.pdbx_description
1 polymer ?
#
loop_
_entity_poly.entity_id
_entity_poly.type
_entity_poly.pdbx_seq_one_letter_code
_entity_poly.pdbx_strand_id
1 'polypeptide(L)' 'MFYREATEKDFEEQFQQFDIPDEIKSMILGQKKVDGKIVQAYRNLTGEGMMSLRNRCNRFLAIVKAYDDFTNGKKVYTDY' A
#
# COMPACT_ATOMS: atom_id res chain seq x y z
N MET A 1 16.18 9.74 -13.82
CA MET A 1 15.09 9.70 -12.84
C MET A 1 15.29 10.90 -11.92
N PHE A 2 14.32 11.80 -11.86
CA PHE A 2 14.38 12.98 -10.99
C PHE A 2 13.38 12.77 -9.85
N TYR A 3 13.80 13.06 -8.62
CA TYR A 3 12.99 12.87 -7.42
C TYR A 3 12.64 14.22 -6.80
N ARG A 4 11.47 14.34 -6.18
CA ARG A 4 11.10 15.46 -5.32
C ARG A 4 10.54 14.98 -3.99
N GLU A 5 10.53 15.85 -2.99
CA GLU A 5 9.83 15.56 -1.74
C GLU A 5 8.34 15.32 -2.05
N ALA A 6 7.80 14.25 -1.45
CA ALA A 6 6.41 13.87 -1.58
C ALA A 6 5.53 14.88 -0.85
N THR A 7 4.36 15.11 -1.41
CA THR A 7 3.29 15.94 -0.85
C THR A 7 2.13 15.04 -0.43
N GLU A 8 1.24 15.57 0.41
CA GLU A 8 0.02 14.85 0.81
C GLU A 8 -0.81 14.41 -0.42
N LYS A 9 -0.89 15.27 -1.44
CA LYS A 9 -1.58 14.98 -2.70
C LYS A 9 -1.01 13.75 -3.44
N ASP A 10 0.31 13.54 -3.39
CA ASP A 10 0.93 12.37 -4.01
C ASP A 10 0.46 11.07 -3.36
N PHE A 11 0.30 11.07 -2.04
CA PHE A 11 -0.22 9.92 -1.32
C PHE A 11 -1.70 9.71 -1.62
N GLU A 12 -2.52 10.76 -1.67
CA GLU A 12 -3.93 10.67 -2.06
C GLU A 12 -4.08 10.03 -3.44
N GLU A 13 -3.32 10.52 -4.43
CA GLU A 13 -3.33 9.97 -5.79
C GLU A 13 -2.87 8.50 -5.82
N GLN A 14 -1.84 8.13 -5.05
CA GLN A 14 -1.39 6.75 -4.95
C GLN A 14 -2.44 5.85 -4.29
N PHE A 15 -3.07 6.28 -3.19
CA PHE A 15 -4.08 5.49 -2.49
C PHE A 15 -5.32 5.24 -3.36
N GLN A 16 -5.72 6.21 -4.18
CA GLN A 16 -6.84 6.07 -5.12
C GLN A 16 -6.57 5.02 -6.21
N GLN A 17 -5.31 4.71 -6.53
CA GLN A 17 -4.97 3.69 -7.54
C GLN A 17 -5.13 2.25 -7.03
N PHE A 18 -5.28 2.04 -5.72
CA PHE A 18 -5.42 0.70 -5.14
C PHE A 18 -6.88 0.28 -5.03
N ASP A 19 -7.29 -0.57 -5.97
CA ASP A 19 -8.54 -1.32 -5.88
C ASP A 19 -8.41 -2.52 -4.91
N ILE A 20 -8.17 -2.22 -3.63
CA ILE A 20 -8.10 -3.19 -2.54
C ILE A 20 -9.38 -3.05 -1.69
N PRO A 21 -10.12 -4.15 -1.41
CA PRO A 21 -11.27 -4.11 -0.52
C PRO A 21 -10.92 -3.57 0.86
N ASP A 22 -11.81 -2.79 1.47
CA ASP A 22 -11.52 -2.11 2.75
C ASP A 22 -11.24 -3.08 3.91
N GLU A 23 -11.85 -4.26 3.89
CA GLU A 23 -11.55 -5.35 4.82
C GLU A 23 -10.07 -5.77 4.72
N ILE A 24 -9.57 -5.90 3.49
CA ILE A 24 -8.18 -6.27 3.23
C ILE A 24 -7.24 -5.13 3.61
N LYS A 25 -7.59 -3.87 3.29
CA LYS A 25 -6.83 -2.69 3.74
C LYS A 25 -6.67 -2.70 5.26
N SER A 26 -7.78 -2.89 5.99
CA SER A 26 -7.80 -2.94 7.45
C SER A 26 -6.91 -4.04 8.03
N MET A 27 -6.85 -5.21 7.37
CA MET A 27 -5.94 -6.29 7.77
C MET A 27 -4.45 -5.97 7.52
N ILE A 28 -4.14 -5.12 6.55
CA ILE A 28 -2.77 -4.70 6.22
C ILE A 28 -2.28 -3.60 7.18
N LEU A 29 -3.16 -2.73 7.65
CA LEU A 29 -2.80 -1.66 8.58
C LEU A 29 -2.13 -2.23 9.84
N GLY A 30 -1.01 -1.62 10.25
CA GLY A 30 -0.21 -2.06 11.40
C GLY A 30 0.65 -3.32 11.16
N GLN A 31 0.61 -3.94 9.98
CA GLN A 31 1.45 -5.09 9.67
C GLN A 31 2.89 -4.67 9.32
N LYS A 32 3.88 -5.42 9.84
CA LYS A 32 5.27 -5.22 9.42
C LYS A 32 5.55 -5.79 8.03
N LYS A 33 4.82 -6.83 7.62
CA LYS A 33 4.92 -7.50 6.32
C LYS A 33 3.55 -8.09 5.96
N VAL A 34 3.27 -8.24 4.67
CA VAL A 34 2.02 -8.89 4.25
C VAL A 34 2.04 -10.37 4.62
N ASP A 35 1.14 -10.76 5.53
CA ASP A 35 0.89 -12.15 5.88
C ASP A 35 0.19 -12.88 4.71
N GLY A 36 0.56 -14.14 4.49
CA GLY A 36 -0.12 -15.01 3.52
C GLY A 36 -1.61 -15.17 3.79
N LYS A 37 -2.06 -15.07 5.05
CA LYS A 37 -3.49 -15.08 5.41
C LYS A 37 -4.27 -13.93 4.79
N ILE A 38 -3.67 -12.74 4.69
CA ILE A 38 -4.28 -11.56 4.07
C ILE A 38 -4.44 -11.80 2.57
N VAL A 39 -3.40 -12.33 1.92
CA VAL A 39 -3.44 -12.67 0.49
C VAL A 39 -4.50 -13.74 0.21
N GLN A 40 -4.62 -14.74 1.09
CA GLN A 40 -5.66 -15.76 0.98
C GLN A 40 -7.06 -15.18 1.16
N ALA A 41 -7.27 -14.30 2.14
CA ALA A 41 -8.55 -13.62 2.33
C ALA A 41 -8.93 -12.79 1.10
N TYR A 42 -7.97 -12.03 0.56
CA TYR A 42 -8.19 -11.24 -0.66
C TYR A 42 -8.54 -12.14 -1.86
N ARG A 43 -7.84 -13.28 -2.01
CA ARG A 43 -8.17 -14.27 -3.04
C ARG A 43 -9.58 -14.82 -2.88
N ASN A 44 -10.03 -15.08 -1.66
CA ASN A 44 -11.38 -15.60 -1.41
C ASN A 44 -12.46 -14.58 -1.81
N LEU A 45 -12.15 -13.28 -1.75
CA LEU A 45 -13.07 -12.21 -2.14
C LEU A 45 -13.11 -11.98 -3.66
N THR A 46 -11.95 -11.98 -4.34
CA THR A 46 -11.88 -11.59 -5.76
C THR A 46 -11.64 -12.74 -6.74
N GLY A 47 -11.21 -13.91 -6.26
CA GLY A 47 -10.81 -15.04 -7.10
C GLY A 47 -9.50 -14.85 -7.87
N GLU A 48 -8.80 -13.73 -7.67
CA GLU A 48 -7.58 -13.40 -8.42
C GLU A 48 -6.36 -14.27 -8.02
N GLY A 49 -5.34 -14.25 -8.88
CA GLY A 49 -4.09 -14.98 -8.66
C GLY A 49 -3.30 -14.47 -7.45
N MET A 50 -2.83 -15.39 -6.61
CA MET A 50 -2.12 -15.08 -5.36
C MET A 50 -0.90 -14.16 -5.54
N MET A 51 -0.12 -14.33 -6.61
CA MET A 51 1.07 -13.50 -6.85
C MET A 51 0.72 -12.05 -7.13
N SER A 52 -0.32 -11.80 -7.94
CA SER A 52 -0.83 -10.45 -8.22
C SER A 52 -1.31 -9.78 -6.93
N LEU A 53 -2.15 -10.49 -6.17
CA LEU A 53 -2.70 -9.99 -4.92
C LEU A 53 -1.62 -9.69 -3.89
N ARG A 54 -0.63 -10.57 -3.76
CA ARG A 54 0.51 -10.36 -2.86
C ARG A 54 1.30 -9.10 -3.23
N ASN A 55 1.54 -8.89 -4.52
CA ASN A 55 2.24 -7.70 -4.99
C ASN A 55 1.44 -6.43 -4.71
N ARG A 56 0.12 -6.43 -4.93
CA ARG A 56 -0.75 -5.29 -4.57
C ARG A 56 -0.72 -5.01 -3.07
N CYS A 57 -0.90 -6.02 -2.23
CA CYS A 57 -0.84 -5.85 -0.78
C CYS A 57 0.52 -5.30 -0.32
N ASN A 58 1.62 -5.81 -0.89
CA ASN A 58 2.96 -5.34 -0.53
C ASN A 58 3.18 -3.88 -0.94
N ARG A 59 2.72 -3.50 -2.13
CA ARG A 59 2.84 -2.13 -2.62
C ARG A 59 1.98 -1.16 -1.81
N PHE A 60 0.75 -1.55 -1.46
CA PHE A 60 -0.10 -0.78 -0.56
C PHE A 60 0.55 -0.62 0.83
N LEU A 61 1.08 -1.71 1.42
CA LEU A 61 1.78 -1.63 2.70
C LEU A 61 3.00 -0.70 2.66
N ALA A 62 3.75 -0.70 1.56
CA ALA A 62 4.88 0.19 1.39
C ALA A 62 4.45 1.67 1.39
N ILE A 63 3.33 1.99 0.74
CA ILE A 63 2.80 3.35 0.70
C ILE A 63 2.26 3.77 2.07
N VAL A 64 1.55 2.89 2.78
CA VAL A 64 1.09 3.15 4.16
C VAL A 64 2.28 3.51 5.05
N LYS A 65 3.37 2.74 5.00
CA LYS A 65 4.58 3.04 5.78
C LYS A 65 5.27 4.34 5.36
N ALA A 66 5.29 4.62 4.06
CA ALA A 66 5.84 5.88 3.56
C ALA A 66 4.99 7.07 4.05
N TYR A 67 3.67 6.94 4.08
CA TYR A 67 2.79 7.96 4.63
C TYR A 67 2.96 8.14 6.14
N ASP A 68 3.13 7.05 6.91
CA ASP A 68 3.50 7.11 8.33
C ASP A 68 4.84 7.85 8.52
N ASP A 69 5.84 7.55 7.71
CA ASP A 69 7.13 8.24 7.77
C ASP A 69 6.98 9.74 7.44
N PHE A 70 6.22 10.08 6.40
CA PHE A 70 5.91 11.46 6.00
C PHE A 70 5.21 12.25 7.12
N THR A 71 4.16 11.67 7.71
CA THR A 71 3.40 12.30 8.81
C THR A 71 4.21 12.45 10.09
N ASN A 72 5.20 11.57 10.31
CA ASN A 72 6.19 11.69 11.39
C ASN A 72 7.35 12.66 11.06
N GLY A 73 7.26 13.43 9.97
CA GLY A 73 8.23 14.44 9.58
C GLY A 73 9.50 13.88 8.93
N LYS A 74 9.52 12.60 8.54
CA LYS A 74 10.62 12.05 7.74
C LYS A 74 10.42 12.43 6.29
N LYS A 75 11.53 12.71 5.62
CA LYS A 75 11.53 13.03 4.19
C LYS A 75 11.22 11.77 3.39
N VAL A 76 10.15 11.84 2.60
CA VAL A 76 9.77 10.82 1.62
C VAL A 76 9.86 11.46 0.25
N TYR A 77 10.33 10.69 -0.73
CA TYR A 77 10.54 11.16 -2.09
C TYR A 77 9.67 10.37 -3.06
N THR A 78 9.18 11.06 -4.09
CA THR A 78 8.45 10.47 -5.21
C THR A 78 9.15 10.80 -6.52
N ASP A 79 8.99 9.94 -7.51
CA ASP A 79 9.39 10.20 -8.88
C ASP A 79 8.60 11.39 -9.45
N TYR A 80 9.26 12.19 -10.29
CA TYR A 80 8.67 13.30 -11.04
C TYR A 80 8.07 12.84 -12.37
#